data_AF-A0A954BDZ5-F1
#
_entry.id   AF-A0A954BDZ5-F1
#
_cell.length_a   1.000
_cell.length_b   1.000
_cell.length_c   1.000
_cell.angle_alpha   90.00
_cell.angle_beta   90.00
_cell.angle_gamma   90.00
#
_symmetry.space_group_name_H-M   'P 1'
#
loop_
_entity.id
_entity.type
_entity.pdbx_description
1 polymer ?
#
loop_
_entity_poly.entity_id
_entity_poly.type
_entity_poly.pdbx_seq_one_letter_code
_entity_poly.pdbx_strand_id
1 'polypeptide(L)' 'ATLVIDYAPAQWLVESKSLKLYLASFRNHGAFHEDCTVRVAKDLVSLLEPRWLRIGGYWYPRG' A
#
# COMPACT_ATOMS: atom_id res chain seq x y z
N ALA A 1 2.80 -12.07 1.92
CA ALA A 1 2.11 -11.18 2.86
C ALA A 1 0.80 -10.76 2.24
N THR A 2 -0.20 -10.47 3.07
CA THR A 2 -1.47 -9.91 2.63
C THR A 2 -1.52 -8.45 3.06
N LEU A 3 -1.77 -7.54 2.11
CA LEU A 3 -2.01 -6.13 2.42
C LEU A 3 -3.51 -5.85 2.34
N VAL A 4 -4.06 -5.26 3.40
CA VAL A 4 -5.45 -4.78 3.44
C VAL A 4 -5.41 -3.27 3.44
N ILE A 5 -6.04 -2.64 2.45
CA ILE A 5 -6.07 -1.19 2.28
C ILE A 5 -7.52 -0.74 2.33
N ASP A 6 -7.88 0.00 3.36
CA ASP A 6 -9.18 0.65 3.50
C ASP A 6 -8.97 2.15 3.34
N TYR A 7 -9.77 2.81 2.51
CA TYR A 7 -9.66 4.27 2.37
C TYR A 7 -11.02 4.90 2.06
N ALA A 8 -11.19 6.13 2.51
CA ALA A 8 -12.29 7.00 2.14
C ALA A 8 -11.78 8.01 1.11
N PRO A 9 -12.20 7.91 -0.17
CA PRO A 9 -11.69 8.78 -1.23
C PRO A 9 -12.11 10.24 -1.01
N ALA A 10 -11.32 11.15 -1.56
CA ALA A 10 -11.73 12.53 -1.79
C ALA A 10 -12.28 12.66 -3.22
N GLN A 11 -11.50 13.23 -4.15
CA GLN A 11 -11.89 13.38 -5.55
C GLN A 11 -11.38 12.24 -6.45
N TRP A 12 -10.35 11.53 -6.01
CA TRP A 12 -9.65 10.52 -6.80
C TRP A 12 -9.83 9.12 -6.22
N LEU A 13 -9.98 8.14 -7.11
CA LEU A 13 -9.96 6.72 -6.81
C LEU A 13 -8.73 6.09 -7.47
N VAL A 14 -8.10 5.15 -6.76
CA VAL A 14 -7.03 4.36 -7.36
C VAL A 14 -7.60 3.31 -8.31
N GLU A 15 -6.99 3.18 -9.49
CA GLU A 15 -7.37 2.16 -10.46
C GLU A 15 -6.73 0.81 -10.08
N SER A 16 -7.55 -0.25 -10.03
CA SER A 16 -7.18 -1.55 -9.47
C SER A 16 -6.00 -2.24 -10.17
N LYS A 17 -5.88 -2.15 -11.50
CA LYS A 17 -4.77 -2.74 -12.27
C LYS A 17 -3.46 -2.00 -11.99
N SER A 18 -3.48 -0.68 -11.92
CA SER A 18 -2.33 0.15 -11.60
C SER A 18 -1.82 -0.14 -10.18
N LEU A 19 -2.73 -0.27 -9.21
CA LEU A 19 -2.39 -0.66 -7.84
C LEU A 19 -1.72 -2.04 -7.79
N LYS A 20 -2.25 -3.01 -8.52
CA LYS A 20 -1.65 -4.35 -8.63
C LYS A 20 -0.22 -4.30 -9.19
N LEU A 21 0.01 -3.53 -10.25
CA LEU A 21 1.34 -3.38 -10.85
C LEU A 21 2.31 -2.65 -9.92
N TYR A 22 1.83 -1.60 -9.24
CA TYR A 22 2.60 -0.88 -8.23
C TYR A 22 3.03 -1.81 -7.09
N LEU A 23 2.12 -2.59 -6.51
CA LEU A 23 2.46 -3.56 -5.46
C LEU A 23 3.44 -4.63 -5.95
N ALA A 24 3.31 -5.07 -7.21
CA ALA A 24 4.23 -6.05 -7.81
C ALA A 24 5.66 -5.50 -7.97
N SER A 25 5.85 -4.18 -8.07
CA SER A 25 7.18 -3.55 -8.17
C SER A 25 8.05 -3.75 -6.93
N PHE A 26 7.44 -4.00 -5.76
CA PHE A 26 8.14 -4.27 -4.51
C PHE A 26 8.71 -5.69 -4.42
N ARG A 27 8.42 -6.58 -5.39
CA ARG A 27 8.83 -8.00 -5.34
C ARG A 27 10.34 -8.19 -5.17
N ASN A 28 11.15 -7.34 -5.79
CA ASN A 28 12.61 -7.41 -5.74
C ASN A 28 13.21 -6.24 -4.92
N HIS A 29 12.39 -5.58 -4.10
CA HIS A 29 12.83 -4.47 -3.26
C HIS A 29 13.18 -4.98 -1.85
N GLY A 30 14.45 -4.87 -1.47
CA GLY A 30 14.91 -5.24 -0.14
C GLY A 30 14.62 -4.13 0.87
N ALA A 31 13.56 -4.25 1.63
CA ALA A 31 13.23 -3.36 2.75
C ALA A 31 12.56 -4.13 3.88
N PHE A 32 12.54 -3.54 5.08
CA PHE A 32 11.77 -4.09 6.20
C PHE A 32 10.28 -4.13 5.85
N HIS A 33 9.57 -5.08 6.45
CA HIS A 33 8.13 -5.27 6.24
C HIS A 33 7.33 -4.01 6.61
N GLU A 34 7.74 -3.33 7.68
CA GLU A 34 7.20 -2.06 8.16
C GLU A 34 7.43 -0.95 7.13
N ASP A 35 8.66 -0.82 6.62
CA ASP A 35 9.00 0.21 5.64
C ASP A 35 8.20 0.04 4.34
N CYS A 36 8.09 -1.20 3.84
CA CYS A 36 7.25 -1.51 2.68
C CYS A 36 5.78 -1.09 2.91
N THR A 37 5.23 -1.42 4.07
CA THR A 37 3.81 -1.14 4.39
C THR A 37 3.55 0.36 4.51
N VAL A 38 4.44 1.08 5.20
CA VAL A 38 4.33 2.54 5.37
C VAL A 38 4.54 3.28 4.04
N ARG A 39 5.45 2.80 3.20
CA ARG A 39 5.72 3.41 1.89
C ARG A 39 4.50 3.36 0.96
N VAL A 40 3.83 2.20 0.87
CA VAL A 40 2.59 2.06 0.11
C VAL A 40 1.53 3.06 0.56
N ALA A 41 1.35 3.24 1.88
CA ALA A 41 0.39 4.22 2.40
C ALA A 41 0.77 5.66 2.05
N LYS A 42 2.05 6.04 2.21
CA LYS A 42 2.52 7.40 1.88
C LYS A 42 2.32 7.73 0.41
N ASP A 43 2.66 6.79 -0.48
CA ASP A 43 2.52 7.00 -1.93
C ASP A 43 1.04 7.14 -2.32
N LEU A 44 0.14 6.33 -1.75
CA LEU A 44 -1.31 6.45 -1.99
C LEU A 44 -1.91 7.74 -1.42
N VAL A 45 -1.49 8.17 -0.23
CA VAL A 45 -1.93 9.45 0.35
C VAL A 45 -1.49 10.62 -0.52
N SER A 46 -0.24 10.60 -1.00
CA SER A 46 0.28 11.67 -1.87
C SER A 46 -0.39 11.69 -3.25
N LEU A 47 -0.83 10.54 -3.76
CA LEU A 47 -1.45 10.44 -5.08
C LEU A 47 -2.94 10.82 -5.07
N LEU A 48 -3.68 10.39 -4.04
CA LEU A 48 -5.15 10.44 -4.03
C LEU A 48 -5.71 11.53 -3.11
N GLU A 49 -4.89 12.05 -2.19
CA GLU A 49 -5.29 12.97 -1.13
C GLU A 49 -6.60 12.51 -0.43
N PRO A 50 -6.66 11.26 0.06
CA PRO A 50 -7.89 10.69 0.60
C PRO A 50 -8.25 11.37 1.93
N ARG A 51 -9.54 11.38 2.27
CA ARG A 51 -10.00 11.89 3.57
C ARG A 51 -9.49 11.05 4.73
N TRP A 52 -9.32 9.75 4.48
CA TRP A 52 -8.85 8.78 5.46
C TRP A 52 -8.27 7.56 4.73
N LEU A 53 -7.21 6.97 5.29
CA LEU A 53 -6.59 5.74 4.79
C LEU A 53 -6.04 4.92 5.95
N ARG A 54 -6.26 3.61 5.91
CA ARG A 54 -5.67 2.60 6.78
C ARG A 54 -5.04 1.51 5.92
N ILE A 55 -3.85 1.07 6.31
CA ILE A 55 -3.20 -0.10 5.74
C ILE A 55 -2.83 -1.09 6.84
N GLY A 56 -3.06 -2.38 6.59
CA GLY A 56 -2.62 -3.49 7.43
C GLY A 56 -1.72 -4.43 6.63
N GLY A 57 -0.51 -4.69 7.14
CA GLY A 57 0.43 -5.63 6.56
C GLY A 57 0.49 -6.94 7.36
N TYR A 58 -0.07 -8.01 6.81
CA TYR A 58 -0.04 -9.35 7.40
C TYR A 58 1.11 -10.15 6.80
N TRP A 59 2.26 -10.06 7.46
CA TRP A 59 3.49 -10.73 7.04
C TRP A 59 3.58 -12.13 7.64
N TYR A 60 4.19 -13.05 6.90
CA TYR A 60 4.44 -14.39 7.42
C TYR A 60 5.58 -14.34 8.44
N PRO A 61 5.51 -15.13 9.53
CA PRO A 61 6.59 -15.22 10.51
C PRO A 61 7.92 -15.58 9.82
N ARG A 62 9.00 -14.95 10.28
CA ARG A 62 10.36 -15.37 9.96
C ARG A 62 11.05 -15.77 11.26
N GLY A 63 11.67 -16.95 11.26
CA GLY A 63 12.44 -17.49 12.38
C GLY A 63 13.83 -16.89 12.47
#